data_AF-R0MJN7-F1
#
_entry.id   AF-R0MJN7-F1
#
_cell.length_a   1.000
_cell.length_b   1.000
_cell.length_c   1.000
_cell.angle_alpha   90.00
_cell.angle_beta   90.00
_cell.angle_gamma   90.00
#
_symmetry.space_group_name_H-M   'P 1'
#
loop_
_entity.id
_entity.type
_entity.pdbx_description
1 polymer ?
#
loop_
_entity_poly.entity_id
_entity_poly.type
_entity_poly.pdbx_seq_one_letter_code
_entity_poly.pdbx_strand_id
1 'polypeptide(L)'
;MICPMLFNKTVTQNIFYILNALRCLNSPLKTPFFEKQDNAYFFYLPLNEDVEIVSYEIFDTCFDEFYDFPSPIHESCFVVKIKNVLMINISNLERNKGEEYYIRVTTKENEKFDSKPFHFDQKEDNFVLSKLETEESVFYYGYSIQISLVIAIGIMAGAAFYFF
;
A
#
# COMPACT_ATOMS: atom_id res chain seq x y z
N MET A 1 -11.42 29.95 40.44
CA MET A 1 -12.44 28.98 39.95
C MET A 1 -12.13 28.78 38.47
N ILE A 2 -11.43 27.70 38.13
CA ILE A 2 -10.91 27.45 36.78
C ILE A 2 -11.92 26.57 36.07
N CYS A 3 -12.58 27.09 35.02
CA CYS A 3 -13.43 26.28 34.15
C CYS A 3 -12.55 25.28 33.40
N PRO A 4 -12.79 23.96 33.53
CA PRO A 4 -12.15 22.99 32.67
C PRO A 4 -12.69 23.18 31.25
N MET A 5 -11.80 23.54 30.32
CA MET A 5 -12.11 23.49 28.89
C MET A 5 -12.53 22.07 28.53
N LEU A 6 -13.79 21.92 28.12
CA LEU A 6 -14.30 20.75 27.44
C LEU A 6 -13.53 20.60 26.11
N PHE A 7 -12.40 19.88 26.17
CA PHE A 7 -11.74 19.36 24.99
C PHE A 7 -12.74 18.44 24.31
N ASN A 8 -13.32 18.94 23.22
CA ASN A 8 -14.42 18.32 22.50
C ASN A 8 -13.93 16.98 21.93
N LYS A 9 -14.46 15.85 22.43
CA LYS A 9 -14.05 14.47 22.08
C LYS A 9 -14.01 14.21 20.57
N THR A 10 -14.80 14.95 19.81
CA THR A 10 -14.88 14.89 18.35
C THR A 10 -13.62 15.40 17.66
N VAL A 11 -12.96 16.42 18.23
CA VAL A 11 -11.74 17.01 17.65
C VAL A 11 -10.55 16.06 17.82
N THR A 12 -10.43 15.44 19.00
CA THR A 12 -9.38 14.44 19.26
C THR A 12 -9.56 13.17 18.41
N GLN A 13 -10.80 12.73 18.17
CA GLN A 13 -11.07 11.63 17.25
C GLN A 13 -10.69 11.97 15.81
N ASN A 14 -11.07 13.14 15.30
CA ASN A 14 -10.74 13.56 13.94
C ASN A 14 -9.22 13.73 13.71
N ILE A 15 -8.49 14.25 14.70
CA ILE A 15 -7.02 14.33 14.64
C ILE A 15 -6.41 12.92 14.59
N PHE A 16 -6.94 11.97 15.35
CA PHE A 16 -6.48 10.58 15.32
C PHE A 16 -6.72 9.90 13.96
N TYR A 17 -7.88 10.15 13.33
CA TYR A 17 -8.16 9.66 11.98
C TYR A 17 -7.25 10.30 10.92
N ILE A 18 -6.98 11.60 11.01
CA ILE A 18 -6.06 12.30 10.10
C ILE A 18 -4.63 11.79 10.27
N LEU A 19 -4.16 11.59 11.50
CA LEU A 19 -2.83 11.05 11.78
C LEU A 19 -2.66 9.60 11.30
N ASN A 20 -3.69 8.76 11.43
CA ASN A 20 -3.67 7.40 10.88
C ASN A 20 -3.75 7.42 9.34
N ALA A 21 -4.54 8.31 8.74
CA ALA A 21 -4.58 8.47 7.29
C ALA A 21 -3.23 8.97 6.73
N LEU A 22 -2.53 9.85 7.46
CA LEU A 22 -1.17 10.29 7.11
C LEU A 22 -0.13 9.18 7.24
N ARG A 23 -0.32 8.21 8.14
CA ARG A 23 0.53 7.01 8.23
C ARG A 23 0.36 6.09 7.03
N CYS A 24 -0.85 5.95 6.48
CA CYS A 24 -1.09 5.19 5.26
C CYS A 24 -0.43 5.80 4.00
N LEU A 25 -0.03 7.08 4.03
CA LEU A 25 0.62 7.73 2.89
C LEU A 25 2.09 7.34 2.69
N ASN A 26 2.73 6.69 3.66
CA ASN A 26 4.17 6.42 3.65
C ASN A 26 4.47 4.91 3.60
N SER A 27 3.92 4.19 2.61
CA SER A 27 4.42 2.84 2.35
C SER A 27 5.91 2.91 2.02
N PRO A 28 6.77 2.11 2.67
CA PRO A 28 8.18 2.00 2.33
C PRO A 28 8.40 1.28 0.99
N LEU A 29 7.35 0.69 0.43
CA LEU A 29 7.40 -0.11 -0.79
C LEU A 29 7.17 0.78 -2.01
N LYS A 30 8.04 0.66 -3.00
CA LYS A 30 7.84 1.25 -4.32
C LYS A 30 7.20 0.24 -5.26
N THR A 31 6.84 0.70 -6.45
CA THR A 31 6.24 -0.16 -7.48
C THR A 31 7.23 -1.28 -7.84
N PRO A 32 6.83 -2.55 -7.73
CA PRO A 32 7.71 -3.66 -8.07
C PRO A 32 7.81 -3.84 -9.58
N PHE A 33 8.82 -4.60 -10.00
CA PHE A 33 9.01 -5.02 -11.39
C PHE A 33 9.45 -6.47 -11.45
N PHE A 34 9.37 -7.04 -12.65
CA PHE A 34 9.57 -8.47 -12.88
C PHE A 34 10.65 -8.68 -13.93
N GLU A 35 11.44 -9.72 -13.75
CA GLU A 35 12.44 -10.13 -14.73
C GLU A 35 12.41 -11.63 -14.90
N LYS A 36 12.53 -12.07 -16.15
CA LYS A 36 12.79 -13.45 -16.51
C LYS A 36 14.26 -13.60 -16.85
N GLN A 37 14.98 -14.46 -16.14
CA GLN A 37 16.35 -14.83 -16.46
C GLN A 37 16.38 -16.33 -16.74
N ASP A 38 16.70 -16.70 -17.97
CA ASP A 38 16.59 -18.06 -18.50
C ASP A 38 15.17 -18.64 -18.30
N ASN A 39 15.03 -19.58 -17.36
CA ASN A 39 13.77 -20.23 -17.00
C ASN A 39 13.28 -19.87 -15.58
N ALA A 40 13.90 -18.87 -14.96
CA ALA A 40 13.53 -18.39 -13.63
C ALA A 40 12.87 -17.01 -13.72
N TYR A 41 11.88 -16.79 -12.85
CA TYR A 41 11.14 -15.54 -12.71
C TYR A 41 11.46 -14.90 -11.36
N PHE A 42 11.75 -13.60 -11.40
CA PHE A 42 12.14 -12.82 -10.24
C PHE A 42 11.21 -11.62 -10.05
N PHE A 43 10.79 -11.44 -8.80
CA PHE A 43 10.10 -10.25 -8.32
C PHE A 43 11.10 -9.33 -7.63
N TYR A 44 11.12 -8.08 -8.04
CA TYR A 44 11.96 -7.05 -7.44
C TYR A 44 11.09 -5.99 -6.80
N LEU A 45 11.26 -5.79 -5.50
CA LEU A 45 10.56 -4.80 -4.71
C LEU A 45 11.54 -3.72 -4.25
N PRO A 46 11.56 -2.56 -4.92
CA PRO A 46 12.37 -1.45 -4.45
C PRO A 46 11.76 -0.87 -3.16
N LEU A 47 12.64 -0.48 -2.25
CA LEU A 47 12.32 0.02 -0.93
C LEU A 47 12.81 1.48 -0.81
N ASN A 48 12.22 2.23 0.11
CA ASN A 48 12.82 3.47 0.59
C ASN A 48 14.15 3.18 1.30
N GLU A 49 14.99 4.21 1.39
CA GLU A 49 16.26 4.11 2.13
C GLU A 49 15.98 3.70 3.59
N ASP A 50 16.91 2.94 4.17
CA ASP A 50 16.88 2.50 5.58
C ASP A 50 15.81 1.46 5.99
N VAL A 51 14.99 0.97 5.06
CA VAL A 51 13.99 -0.06 5.37
C VAL A 51 14.65 -1.43 5.50
N GLU A 52 14.58 -2.03 6.69
CA GLU A 52 15.04 -3.40 6.96
C GLU A 52 13.86 -4.39 6.94
N ILE A 53 13.86 -5.27 5.93
CA ILE A 53 12.88 -6.37 5.79
C ILE A 53 13.46 -7.63 6.43
N VAL A 54 12.69 -8.30 7.29
CA VAL A 54 13.10 -9.51 8.02
C VAL A 54 12.44 -10.79 7.50
N SER A 55 11.28 -10.67 6.84
CA SER A 55 10.62 -11.79 6.19
C SER A 55 9.69 -11.32 5.07
N TYR A 56 9.32 -12.26 4.21
CA TYR A 56 8.27 -12.08 3.24
C TYR A 56 7.35 -13.30 3.18
N GLU A 57 6.12 -13.03 2.80
CA GLU A 57 5.03 -13.98 2.64
C GLU A 57 4.41 -13.76 1.26
N ILE A 58 4.15 -14.81 0.50
CA ILE A 58 3.42 -14.77 -0.78
C ILE A 58 2.03 -15.33 -0.55
N PHE A 59 1.03 -14.62 -1.07
CA PHE A 59 -0.38 -15.01 -1.00
C PHE A 59 -0.96 -15.09 -2.41
N ASP A 60 -1.90 -16.00 -2.60
CA ASP A 60 -2.82 -16.01 -3.73
C ASP A 60 -4.06 -15.15 -3.38
N THR A 61 -4.62 -14.47 -4.37
CA THR A 61 -5.88 -13.72 -4.22
C THR A 61 -7.11 -14.60 -4.46
N CYS A 62 -6.92 -15.89 -4.77
CA CYS A 62 -7.98 -16.84 -5.12
C CYS A 62 -8.90 -17.24 -3.95
N PHE A 63 -8.80 -16.61 -2.78
CA PHE A 63 -9.72 -16.87 -1.69
C PHE A 63 -10.97 -15.99 -1.80
N ASP A 64 -12.07 -16.66 -2.17
CA ASP A 64 -13.45 -16.21 -2.01
C ASP A 64 -13.63 -15.41 -0.71
N GLU A 65 -14.50 -14.41 -0.76
CA GLU A 65 -14.88 -13.38 0.22
C GLU A 65 -15.23 -13.87 1.66
N PHE A 66 -14.96 -15.13 2.01
CA PHE A 66 -15.36 -15.82 3.23
C PHE A 66 -14.24 -16.07 4.25
N TYR A 67 -12.97 -15.78 3.96
CA TYR A 67 -11.87 -15.93 4.93
C TYR A 67 -11.05 -14.64 5.08
N ASP A 68 -11.21 -13.98 6.23
CA ASP A 68 -10.49 -12.75 6.60
C ASP A 68 -8.95 -12.92 6.73
N PHE A 69 -8.43 -14.14 6.63
CA PHE A 69 -7.02 -14.46 6.85
C PHE A 69 -6.52 -15.52 5.85
N PRO A 70 -6.15 -15.14 4.62
CA PRO A 70 -5.49 -16.08 3.70
C PRO A 70 -4.20 -16.58 4.35
N SER A 71 -3.92 -17.88 4.24
CA SER A 71 -2.64 -18.45 4.65
C SER A 71 -1.61 -18.22 3.53
N PRO A 72 -0.34 -17.92 3.85
CA PRO A 72 0.67 -17.73 2.82
C PRO A 72 0.93 -19.05 2.08
N ILE A 73 0.96 -18.99 0.74
CA ILE A 73 1.39 -20.12 -0.10
C ILE A 73 2.91 -20.34 -0.02
N HIS A 74 3.64 -19.30 0.38
CA HIS A 74 5.08 -19.35 0.65
C HIS A 74 5.45 -18.35 1.74
N GLU A 75 6.28 -18.76 2.70
CA GLU A 75 6.84 -17.89 3.72
C GLU A 75 8.36 -18.09 3.77
N SER A 76 9.10 -16.99 3.94
CA SER A 76 10.54 -17.05 4.11
C SER A 76 11.05 -15.95 5.03
N CYS A 77 11.83 -16.34 6.04
CA CYS A 77 12.66 -15.45 6.84
C CYS A 77 14.03 -15.17 6.18
N PHE A 78 14.33 -15.82 5.07
CA PHE A 78 15.55 -15.57 4.31
C PHE A 78 15.26 -14.52 3.22
N VAL A 79 15.85 -13.34 3.40
CA VAL A 79 15.60 -12.14 2.59
C VAL A 79 16.87 -11.82 1.80
N VAL A 80 16.81 -11.88 0.47
CA VAL A 80 17.91 -11.47 -0.39
C VAL A 80 17.72 -10.00 -0.78
N LYS A 81 18.49 -9.12 -0.16
CA LYS A 81 18.46 -7.67 -0.42
C LYS A 81 19.72 -7.25 -1.19
N ILE A 82 19.53 -6.65 -2.37
CA ILE A 82 20.61 -6.05 -3.16
C ILE A 82 20.39 -4.53 -3.12
N LYS A 83 21.26 -3.81 -2.40
CA LYS A 83 21.07 -2.38 -2.09
C LYS A 83 19.71 -2.15 -1.42
N ASN A 84 18.80 -1.41 -2.06
CA ASN A 84 17.45 -1.12 -1.57
C ASN A 84 16.37 -1.90 -2.34
N VAL A 85 16.72 -3.03 -2.92
CA VAL A 85 15.78 -3.87 -3.66
C VAL A 85 15.75 -5.25 -3.04
N LEU A 86 14.55 -5.70 -2.66
CA LEU A 86 14.30 -7.07 -2.27
C LEU A 86 14.07 -7.91 -3.54
N MET A 87 14.82 -8.99 -3.68
CA MET A 87 14.70 -9.94 -4.79
C MET A 87 14.08 -11.24 -4.28
N ILE A 88 13.00 -11.68 -4.93
CA ILE A 88 12.27 -12.90 -4.58
C ILE A 88 12.15 -13.76 -5.83
N ASN A 89 12.54 -15.03 -5.73
CA ASN A 89 12.31 -15.99 -6.80
C ASN A 89 10.85 -16.46 -6.74
N ILE A 90 10.11 -16.20 -7.82
CA ILE A 90 8.69 -16.53 -7.97
C ILE A 90 8.45 -17.61 -9.02
N SER A 91 9.48 -18.36 -9.41
CA SER A 91 9.40 -19.39 -10.45
C SER A 91 8.47 -20.56 -10.09
N ASN A 92 8.21 -20.74 -8.79
CA ASN A 92 7.35 -21.79 -8.27
C ASN A 92 5.86 -21.42 -8.30
N LEU A 93 5.51 -20.17 -8.61
CA LEU A 93 4.12 -19.75 -8.72
C LEU A 93 3.46 -20.37 -9.95
N GLU A 94 2.16 -20.65 -9.83
CA GLU A 94 1.40 -21.14 -10.96
C GLU A 94 1.28 -20.06 -12.04
N ARG A 95 1.16 -20.50 -13.29
CA ARG A 95 1.11 -19.63 -14.47
C ARG A 95 -0.25 -19.68 -15.15
N ASN A 96 -1.26 -20.08 -14.38
CA ASN A 96 -2.63 -20.19 -14.83
C ASN A 96 -3.22 -18.79 -15.04
N LYS A 97 -4.12 -18.69 -16.00
CA LYS A 97 -4.80 -17.42 -16.29
C LYS A 97 -5.84 -17.15 -15.20
N GLY A 98 -5.70 -16.02 -14.49
CA GLY A 98 -6.69 -15.52 -13.54
C GLY A 98 -6.31 -15.65 -12.06
N GLU A 99 -5.20 -16.32 -11.74
CA GLU A 99 -4.62 -16.27 -10.41
C GLU A 99 -3.81 -14.98 -10.27
N GLU A 100 -4.11 -14.20 -9.24
CA GLU A 100 -3.25 -13.09 -8.83
C GLU A 100 -2.57 -13.42 -7.51
N TYR A 101 -1.42 -12.80 -7.33
CA TYR A 101 -0.59 -12.95 -6.16
C TYR A 101 -0.23 -11.57 -5.62
N TYR A 102 0.07 -11.51 -4.33
CA TYR A 102 0.73 -10.37 -3.74
C TYR A 102 1.77 -10.83 -2.72
N ILE A 103 2.75 -9.97 -2.45
CA ILE A 103 3.81 -10.25 -1.49
C ILE A 103 3.65 -9.29 -0.32
N ARG A 104 3.51 -9.86 0.87
CA ARG A 104 3.60 -9.12 2.13
C ARG A 104 5.02 -9.19 2.64
N VAL A 105 5.55 -8.05 3.03
CA VAL A 105 6.85 -8.00 3.71
C VAL A 105 6.67 -7.55 5.15
N THR A 106 7.46 -8.14 6.04
CA THR A 106 7.52 -7.73 7.46
C THR A 106 8.83 -6.99 7.71
N THR A 107 8.74 -5.80 8.27
CA THR A 107 9.91 -5.01 8.68
C THR A 107 10.46 -5.48 10.02
N LYS A 108 11.67 -5.06 10.37
CA LYS A 108 12.26 -5.29 11.70
C LYS A 108 11.44 -4.69 12.85
N GLU A 109 10.69 -3.64 12.56
CA GLU A 109 9.75 -3.02 13.52
C GLU A 109 8.42 -3.77 13.61
N ASN A 110 8.32 -4.94 12.96
CA ASN A 110 7.15 -5.80 12.90
C ASN A 110 5.94 -5.15 12.20
N GLU A 111 6.21 -4.19 11.32
CA GLU A 111 5.20 -3.61 10.43
C GLU A 111 5.05 -4.47 9.17
N LYS A 112 3.83 -4.58 8.67
CA LYS A 112 3.49 -5.42 7.50
C LYS A 112 3.03 -4.53 6.35
N PHE A 113 3.60 -4.75 5.17
CA PHE A 113 3.26 -4.00 3.96
C PHE A 113 3.03 -4.94 2.79
N ASP A 114 1.93 -4.73 2.07
CA ASP A 114 1.55 -5.52 0.92
C ASP A 114 2.00 -4.86 -0.39
N SER A 115 2.55 -5.66 -1.29
CA SER A 115 2.84 -5.23 -2.66
C SER A 115 1.55 -5.05 -3.46
N LYS A 116 1.66 -4.36 -4.60
CA LYS A 116 0.59 -4.41 -5.60
C LYS A 116 0.38 -5.85 -6.08
N PRO A 117 -0.87 -6.24 -6.38
CA PRO A 117 -1.17 -7.55 -6.93
C PRO A 117 -0.57 -7.72 -8.33
N PHE A 118 -0.23 -8.95 -8.70
CA PHE A 118 0.37 -9.30 -9.97
C PHE A 118 -0.05 -10.70 -10.43
N HIS A 119 0.03 -10.94 -11.73
CA HIS A 119 -0.35 -12.22 -12.34
C HIS A 119 0.60 -12.57 -13.49
N PHE A 120 0.53 -13.80 -13.97
CA PHE A 120 1.29 -14.23 -15.14
C PHE A 120 0.59 -13.82 -16.44
N ASP A 121 1.23 -13.02 -17.28
CA ASP A 121 0.76 -12.69 -18.61
C ASP A 121 1.38 -13.64 -19.65
N GLN A 122 0.55 -14.49 -20.24
CA GLN A 122 0.95 -15.44 -21.28
C GLN A 122 1.47 -14.76 -22.56
N LYS A 123 1.03 -13.54 -22.86
CA LYS A 123 1.49 -12.79 -24.04
C LYS A 123 2.89 -12.24 -23.84
N GLU A 124 3.18 -11.76 -22.63
CA GLU A 124 4.52 -11.26 -22.27
C GLU A 124 5.46 -12.39 -21.82
N ASP A 125 4.92 -13.60 -21.61
CA ASP A 125 5.64 -14.75 -21.03
C ASP A 125 6.38 -14.35 -19.74
N ASN A 126 5.73 -13.50 -18.93
CA ASN A 126 6.29 -12.92 -17.72
C ASN A 126 5.19 -12.55 -16.72
N PHE A 127 5.57 -12.31 -15.48
CA PHE A 127 4.68 -11.71 -14.49
C PHE A 127 4.55 -10.21 -14.70
N VAL A 128 3.34 -9.69 -14.52
CA VAL A 128 3.01 -8.27 -14.68
C VAL A 128 2.13 -7.81 -13.54
N LEU A 129 2.18 -6.52 -13.23
CA LEU A 129 1.26 -5.93 -12.26
C LEU A 129 -0.18 -6.04 -12.74
N SER A 130 -1.07 -6.45 -11.85
CA SER A 130 -2.50 -6.38 -12.11
C SER A 130 -2.92 -4.92 -12.26
N LYS A 131 -3.70 -4.64 -13.30
CA LYS A 131 -4.34 -3.33 -13.42
C LYS A 131 -5.35 -3.24 -12.29
N LEU A 132 -5.09 -2.36 -11.33
CA LEU A 132 -6.14 -1.89 -10.43
C LEU A 132 -7.21 -1.27 -11.34
N GLU A 133 -8.31 -1.99 -11.57
CA GLU A 133 -9.52 -1.41 -12.15
C GLU A 133 -10.09 -0.43 -11.12
N THR A 134 -9.49 0.76 -11.06
CA THR A 134 -10.13 2.02 -10.67
C THR A 134 -11.07 1.98 -9.45
N GLU A 135 -10.50 1.96 -8.25
CA GLU A 135 -11.07 2.74 -7.13
C GLU A 135 -10.50 4.17 -7.08
N GLU A 136 -9.33 4.41 -7.68
CA GLU A 136 -8.70 5.74 -7.69
C GLU A 136 -9.50 6.79 -8.49
N SER A 137 -10.30 6.40 -9.49
CA SER A 137 -11.09 7.37 -10.28
C SER A 137 -12.31 7.90 -9.52
N VAL A 138 -12.90 7.10 -8.63
CA VAL A 138 -14.09 7.50 -7.87
C VAL A 138 -13.70 8.31 -6.63
N PHE A 139 -12.62 7.91 -5.94
CA PHE A 139 -12.16 8.62 -4.74
C PHE A 139 -11.57 10.00 -5.04
N TYR A 140 -10.77 10.16 -6.12
CA TYR A 140 -10.18 11.47 -6.46
C TYR A 140 -11.23 12.48 -6.95
N TYR A 141 -12.25 12.06 -7.69
CA TYR A 141 -13.31 12.97 -8.14
C TYR A 141 -14.26 13.37 -7.01
N GLY A 142 -14.58 12.47 -6.08
CA GLY A 142 -15.51 12.74 -4.98
C GLY A 142 -14.97 13.74 -3.95
N TYR A 143 -13.70 13.61 -3.56
CA TYR A 143 -13.12 14.41 -2.48
C TYR A 143 -12.41 15.69 -2.94
N SER A 144 -11.93 15.77 -4.19
CA SER A 144 -11.26 16.98 -4.69
C SER A 144 -12.16 18.21 -4.70
N ILE A 145 -13.45 18.03 -4.99
CA ILE A 145 -14.45 19.11 -4.94
C ILE A 145 -14.65 19.60 -3.50
N GLN A 146 -14.75 18.67 -2.54
CA GLN A 146 -14.98 19.02 -1.13
C GLN A 146 -13.76 19.70 -0.51
N ILE A 147 -12.55 19.20 -0.77
CA ILE A 147 -11.30 19.78 -0.27
C ILE A 147 -11.10 21.19 -0.85
N SER A 148 -11.35 21.38 -2.14
CA SER A 148 -11.24 22.69 -2.79
C SER A 148 -12.20 23.72 -2.20
N LEU A 149 -13.45 23.31 -1.90
CA LEU A 149 -14.46 24.16 -1.26
C LEU A 149 -14.07 24.58 0.17
N VAL A 150 -13.56 23.64 0.97
CA VAL A 150 -13.12 23.93 2.35
C VAL A 150 -11.95 24.91 2.36
N ILE A 151 -10.97 24.73 1.47
CA ILE A 151 -9.84 25.66 1.35
C ILE A 151 -10.31 27.05 0.91
N ALA A 152 -11.22 27.12 -0.08
CA ALA A 152 -11.76 28.40 -0.55
C ALA A 152 -12.53 29.16 0.54
N ILE A 153 -13.39 28.48 1.30
CA ILE A 153 -14.13 29.08 2.41
C ILE A 153 -13.18 29.53 3.53
N GLY A 154 -12.16 28.74 3.85
CA GLY A 154 -11.14 29.10 4.84
C GLY A 154 -10.36 30.36 4.45
N ILE A 155 -9.95 30.47 3.18
CA ILE A 155 -9.26 31.66 2.66
C ILE A 155 -10.18 32.89 2.70
N MET A 156 -11.44 32.77 2.29
CA MET A 156 -12.40 33.89 2.33
C MET A 156 -12.71 34.35 3.77
N ALA A 157 -12.88 33.41 4.70
CA ALA A 157 -13.10 33.74 6.11
C ALA A 157 -11.87 34.41 6.75
N GLY A 158 -10.67 33.91 6.45
CA GLY A 158 -9.42 34.51 6.90
C GLY A 158 -9.19 35.92 6.34
N ALA A 159 -9.51 36.14 5.06
CA ALA A 159 -9.46 37.46 4.45
C ALA A 159 -10.48 38.42 5.08
N ALA A 160 -11.71 37.98 5.30
CA ALA A 160 -12.74 38.79 5.95
C ALA A 160 -12.34 39.19 7.38
N PHE A 161 -11.72 38.30 8.14
CA PHE A 161 -11.20 38.58 9.49
C PHE A 161 -9.96 39.50 9.51
N TYR A 162 -9.23 39.60 8.39
CA TYR A 162 -8.06 40.48 8.29
C TYR A 162 -8.44 41.93 7.95
N PHE A 163 -9.59 42.13 7.29
CA PHE A 163 -10.07 43.45 6.87
C PHE A 163 -11.11 44.10 7.80
N PHE A 164 -11.51 43.40 8.88
CA PHE A 164 -12.35 43.92 9.97
C PHE A 164 -11.55 43.97 11.28
#